data_AF-A0A1G7GQR8-F1
#
_entry.id   AF-A0A1G7GQR8-F1
#
_cell.length_a   1.000
_cell.length_b   1.000
_cell.length_c   1.000
_cell.angle_alpha   90.00
_cell.angle_beta   90.00
_cell.angle_gamma   90.00
#
_symmetry.space_group_name_H-M   'P 1'
#
loop_
_entity.id
_entity.type
_entity.pdbx_description
1 polymer ?
#
loop_
_entity_poly.entity_id
_entity_poly.type
_entity_poly.pdbx_seq_one_letter_code
_entity_poly.pdbx_strand_id
1 'polypeptide(L)'
;MDVLQKIVQIVNQAEKKSKTLSLEETIDVFNAVKHISSNKALVEKVIYLVFLTKSKEGNLLKLSKRENEVFTLIGMGLDSNDIAIELNISKSTVSTHRKNIIKKLNIKGAGQLQKLSFQYIQHKVFA
;
A
#
# COMPACT_ATOMS: atom_id res chain seq x y z
N MET A 1 14.92 -13.18 -18.53
CA MET A 1 14.93 -12.00 -19.42
C MET A 1 15.81 -10.95 -18.80
N ASP A 2 16.67 -10.34 -19.60
CA ASP A 2 17.47 -9.18 -19.20
C ASP A 2 16.53 -7.98 -18.91
N VAL A 3 16.82 -7.22 -17.85
CA VAL A 3 15.99 -6.09 -17.39
C VAL A 3 15.85 -5.04 -18.49
N LEU A 4 16.94 -4.81 -19.25
CA LEU A 4 16.94 -3.90 -20.39
C LEU A 4 16.01 -4.39 -21.50
N GLN A 5 15.99 -5.70 -21.79
CA GLN A 5 15.06 -6.28 -22.77
C GLN A 5 13.61 -6.06 -22.37
N LYS A 6 13.27 -6.18 -21.08
CA LYS A 6 11.90 -5.93 -20.59
C LYS A 6 11.50 -4.46 -20.76
N ILE A 7 12.39 -3.51 -20.42
CA ILE A 7 12.14 -2.07 -20.60
C ILE A 7 11.91 -1.74 -22.08
N VAL A 8 12.83 -2.19 -22.94
CA VAL A 8 12.77 -1.96 -24.39
C VAL A 8 11.48 -2.53 -24.98
N GLN A 9 11.07 -3.74 -24.56
CA GLN A 9 9.80 -4.33 -25.02
C GLN A 9 8.59 -3.49 -24.63
N ILE A 10 8.48 -3.02 -23.38
CA ILE A 10 7.36 -2.21 -22.91
C ILE A 10 7.27 -0.89 -23.69
N VAL A 11 8.40 -0.18 -23.82
CA VAL A 11 8.47 1.11 -24.53
C VAL A 11 8.11 0.93 -26.01
N ASN A 12 8.70 -0.06 -26.68
CA ASN A 12 8.41 -0.33 -28.10
C ASN A 12 6.95 -0.75 -28.33
N GLN A 13 6.32 -1.47 -27.40
CA GLN A 13 4.91 -1.82 -27.50
C GLN A 13 4.00 -0.59 -27.36
N ALA A 14 4.35 0.34 -26.46
CA ALA A 14 3.61 1.58 -26.28
C ALA A 14 3.71 2.48 -27.53
N GLU A 15 4.93 2.62 -28.07
CA GLU A 15 5.21 3.38 -29.30
C GLU A 15 4.43 2.82 -30.50
N LYS A 16 4.52 1.50 -30.75
CA LYS A 16 3.81 0.83 -31.86
C LYS A 16 2.29 0.99 -31.81
N LYS A 17 1.73 1.14 -30.61
CA LYS A 17 0.29 1.29 -30.40
C LYS A 17 -0.15 2.76 -30.32
N SER A 18 0.79 3.72 -30.41
CA SER A 18 0.55 5.15 -30.14
C SER A 18 -0.20 5.39 -28.83
N LYS A 19 0.09 4.58 -27.80
CA LYS A 19 -0.59 4.62 -26.50
C LYS A 19 0.36 5.11 -25.43
N THR A 20 -0.17 5.92 -24.52
CA THR A 20 0.50 6.23 -23.24
C THR A 20 0.51 4.98 -22.37
N LEU A 21 1.61 4.78 -21.62
CA LEU A 21 1.69 3.68 -20.65
C LEU A 21 0.58 3.82 -19.61
N SER A 22 -0.06 2.69 -19.28
CA SER A 22 -0.90 2.61 -18.10
C SER A 22 -0.07 2.82 -16.84
N LEU A 23 -0.74 3.07 -15.72
CA LEU A 23 -0.09 3.20 -14.42
C LEU A 23 0.70 1.93 -14.04
N GLU A 24 0.15 0.75 -14.36
CA GLU A 24 0.80 -0.55 -14.09
C GLU A 24 2.06 -0.72 -14.93
N GLU A 25 2.00 -0.44 -16.23
CA GLU A 25 3.15 -0.49 -17.12
C GLU A 25 4.21 0.57 -16.72
N THR A 26 3.79 1.74 -16.27
CA THR A 26 4.69 2.80 -15.78
C THR A 26 5.44 2.35 -14.53
N ILE A 27 4.74 1.72 -13.58
CA ILE A 27 5.36 1.14 -12.37
C ILE A 27 6.35 0.04 -12.74
N ASP A 28 6.01 -0.81 -13.72
CA ASP A 28 6.91 -1.85 -14.22
C ASP A 28 8.20 -1.28 -14.81
N VAL A 29 8.11 -0.18 -15.55
CA VAL A 29 9.28 0.55 -16.06
C VAL A 29 10.13 1.08 -14.91
N PHE A 30 9.55 1.76 -13.91
CA PHE A 30 10.33 2.27 -12.78
C PHE A 30 10.97 1.18 -11.93
N ASN A 31 10.26 0.06 -11.72
CA ASN A 31 10.82 -1.12 -11.05
C ASN A 31 12.02 -1.68 -11.83
N ALA A 32 11.93 -1.75 -13.15
CA ALA A 32 13.06 -2.16 -13.98
C ALA A 32 14.22 -1.15 -13.90
N VAL A 33 13.94 0.16 -13.95
CA VAL A 33 14.95 1.24 -13.79
C VAL A 33 15.67 1.16 -12.45
N LYS A 34 14.99 0.75 -11.37
CA LYS A 34 15.59 0.56 -10.05
C LYS A 34 16.78 -0.42 -10.06
N HIS A 35 16.74 -1.44 -10.92
CA HIS A 35 17.80 -2.44 -11.01
C HIS A 35 19.06 -1.95 -11.73
N ILE A 36 18.93 -0.94 -12.60
CA ILE A 36 20.03 -0.41 -13.42
C ILE A 36 20.50 0.99 -12.97
N SER A 37 19.71 1.68 -12.16
CA SER A 37 20.05 3.02 -11.65
C SER A 37 21.16 2.97 -10.59
N SER A 38 22.12 3.88 -10.69
CA SER A 38 23.15 4.09 -9.66
C SER A 38 22.55 4.64 -8.35
N ASN A 39 21.42 5.35 -8.41
CA ASN A 39 20.73 5.91 -7.24
C ASN A 39 19.38 5.23 -7.02
N LYS A 40 19.42 4.00 -6.47
CA LYS A 40 18.24 3.16 -6.22
C LYS A 40 17.23 3.80 -5.28
N ALA A 41 17.71 4.53 -4.27
CA ALA A 41 16.86 5.19 -3.27
C ALA A 41 15.96 6.27 -3.89
N LEU A 42 16.47 7.01 -4.88
CA LEU A 42 15.67 7.98 -5.63
C LEU A 42 14.54 7.29 -6.39
N VAL A 43 14.84 6.18 -7.08
CA VAL A 43 13.84 5.43 -7.85
C VAL A 43 12.77 4.83 -6.92
N GLU A 44 13.17 4.28 -5.77
CA GLU A 44 12.24 3.82 -4.74
C GLU A 44 11.31 4.95 -4.25
N LYS A 45 11.84 6.16 -4.04
CA LYS A 45 11.04 7.31 -3.63
C LYS A 45 10.04 7.74 -4.72
N VAL A 46 10.44 7.71 -5.99
CA VAL A 46 9.54 8.03 -7.12
C VAL A 46 8.44 6.98 -7.23
N ILE A 47 8.77 5.70 -7.14
CA ILE A 47 7.78 4.61 -7.12
C ILE A 47 6.76 4.83 -5.98
N TYR A 48 7.26 5.16 -4.78
CA TYR A 48 6.42 5.48 -3.64
C TYR A 48 5.50 6.68 -3.90
N LEU A 49 6.02 7.78 -4.48
CA LEU A 49 5.22 8.95 -4.84
C LEU A 49 4.12 8.60 -5.87
N VAL A 50 4.41 7.75 -6.86
CA VAL A 50 3.43 7.26 -7.84
C VAL A 50 2.33 6.42 -7.17
N PHE A 51 2.68 5.63 -6.14
CA PHE A 51 1.67 4.93 -5.33
C PHE A 51 0.85 5.90 -4.47
N LEU A 52 1.44 6.99 -3.98
CA LEU A 52 0.73 8.04 -3.27
C LEU A 52 -0.24 8.82 -4.17
N THR A 53 0.10 9.06 -5.43
CA THR A 53 -0.82 9.72 -6.37
C THR A 53 -2.00 8.83 -6.74
N LYS A 54 -1.78 7.50 -6.87
CA LYS A 54 -2.87 6.51 -7.03
C LYS A 54 -3.87 6.54 -5.87
N SER A 55 -3.40 6.90 -4.68
CA SER A 55 -4.18 6.79 -3.45
C SER A 55 -4.83 8.09 -2.97
N LYS A 56 -4.68 9.18 -3.74
CA LYS A 56 -5.54 10.37 -3.60
C LYS A 56 -6.99 10.14 -4.05
N GLU A 57 -7.30 9.02 -4.71
CA GLU A 57 -8.66 8.48 -4.77
C GLU A 57 -9.00 7.74 -3.47
N GLY A 58 -9.14 8.48 -2.37
CA GLY A 58 -10.01 8.20 -1.21
C GLY A 58 -10.11 6.79 -0.59
N ASN A 59 -9.15 5.87 -0.76
CA ASN A 59 -9.08 4.58 -0.06
C ASN A 59 -7.67 3.96 -0.23
N LEU A 60 -6.68 4.52 0.48
CA LEU A 60 -5.28 4.06 0.54
C LEU A 60 -5.12 2.55 0.81
N LEU A 61 -6.12 1.98 1.47
CA LEU A 61 -6.24 0.57 1.79
C LEU A 61 -7.65 0.20 1.32
N LYS A 62 -7.83 -0.91 0.57
CA LYS A 62 -9.16 -1.41 0.13
C LYS A 62 -10.00 -1.93 1.31
N LEU A 63 -9.98 -1.22 2.41
CA LEU A 63 -10.68 -1.50 3.65
C LEU A 63 -12.04 -0.80 3.61
N SER A 64 -13.04 -1.43 4.22
CA SER A 64 -14.31 -0.76 4.49
C SER A 64 -14.09 0.37 5.49
N LYS A 65 -15.07 1.27 5.61
CA LYS A 65 -15.07 2.34 6.63
C LYS A 65 -14.76 1.79 8.03
N ARG A 66 -15.43 0.71 8.43
CA ARG A 66 -15.25 0.08 9.75
C ARG A 66 -13.88 -0.57 9.93
N GLU A 67 -13.36 -1.19 8.87
CA GLU A 67 -12.00 -1.76 8.89
C GLU A 67 -10.93 -0.67 8.98
N ASN A 68 -11.14 0.49 8.34
CA ASN A 68 -10.26 1.65 8.47
C ASN A 68 -10.28 2.24 9.90
N GLU A 69 -11.45 2.32 10.55
CA GLU A 69 -11.56 2.71 11.96
C GLU A 69 -10.72 1.78 12.85
N VAL A 70 -10.94 0.47 12.74
CA VAL A 70 -10.18 -0.55 13.49
C VAL A 70 -8.68 -0.45 13.21
N PHE A 71 -8.28 -0.32 11.94
CA PHE A 71 -6.89 -0.18 11.53
C PHE A 71 -6.23 1.07 12.13
N THR A 72 -6.94 2.19 12.13
CA THR A 72 -6.46 3.46 12.71
C THR A 72 -6.22 3.33 14.21
N LEU A 73 -7.17 2.75 14.95
CA LEU A 73 -7.05 2.56 16.40
C LEU A 73 -5.90 1.60 16.77
N ILE A 74 -5.65 0.56 15.96
CA ILE A 74 -4.46 -0.30 16.11
C ILE A 74 -3.18 0.52 15.97
N GLY A 75 -3.13 1.42 15.00
CA GLY A 75 -1.97 2.29 14.78
C GLY A 75 -1.75 3.29 15.91
N MET A 76 -2.80 3.67 16.62
CA MET A 76 -2.74 4.49 17.85
C MET A 76 -2.30 3.69 19.08
N GLY A 77 -2.13 2.38 18.96
CA GLY A 77 -1.64 1.51 20.04
C GLY A 77 -2.73 0.82 20.86
N LEU A 78 -4.00 0.93 20.48
CA LEU A 78 -5.10 0.31 21.22
C LEU A 78 -5.14 -1.21 21.03
N ASP A 79 -5.46 -1.91 22.12
CA ASP A 79 -5.65 -3.36 22.09
C ASP A 79 -7.08 -3.74 21.61
N SER A 80 -7.36 -5.05 21.47
CA SER A 80 -8.67 -5.49 20.98
C SER A 80 -9.83 -5.22 21.96
N ASN A 81 -9.55 -5.07 23.26
CA ASN A 81 -10.54 -4.70 24.27
C ASN A 81 -10.84 -3.20 24.17
N ASP A 82 -9.81 -2.37 24.10
CA ASP A 82 -9.96 -0.92 23.99
C ASP A 82 -10.75 -0.55 22.72
N ILE A 83 -10.41 -1.17 21.59
CA ILE A 83 -11.13 -0.97 20.33
C ILE A 83 -12.59 -1.42 20.42
N ALA A 84 -12.86 -2.51 21.15
CA ALA A 84 -14.22 -3.01 21.32
C ALA A 84 -15.08 -2.00 22.10
N ILE A 85 -14.52 -1.41 23.15
CA ILE A 85 -15.16 -0.35 23.93
C ILE A 85 -15.37 0.90 23.07
N GLU A 86 -14.31 1.39 22.42
CA GLU A 86 -14.32 2.61 21.60
C GLU A 86 -15.36 2.55 20.46
N LEU A 87 -15.48 1.40 19.81
CA LEU A 87 -16.38 1.21 18.67
C LEU A 87 -17.76 0.63 19.04
N ASN A 88 -17.99 0.38 20.33
CA ASN A 88 -19.19 -0.26 20.88
C ASN A 88 -19.56 -1.58 20.16
N ILE A 89 -18.59 -2.49 20.07
CA ILE A 89 -18.73 -3.82 19.45
C ILE A 89 -18.04 -4.87 20.31
N SER A 90 -18.30 -6.16 20.05
CA SER A 90 -17.63 -7.22 20.79
C SER A 90 -16.16 -7.39 20.38
N LYS A 91 -15.32 -7.89 21.30
CA LYS A 91 -13.91 -8.26 21.02
C LYS A 91 -13.78 -9.28 19.88
N SER A 92 -14.75 -10.20 19.74
CA SER A 92 -14.76 -11.16 18.63
C SER A 92 -15.03 -10.47 17.29
N THR A 93 -15.90 -9.46 17.25
CA THR A 93 -16.12 -8.60 16.07
C THR A 93 -14.83 -7.87 15.69
N VAL A 94 -14.09 -7.31 16.66
CA VAL A 94 -12.77 -6.68 16.41
C VAL A 94 -11.79 -7.71 15.81
N SER A 95 -11.75 -8.93 16.35
CA SER A 95 -10.92 -10.02 15.82
C SER A 95 -11.26 -10.35 14.36
N THR A 96 -12.54 -10.39 14.01
CA THR A 96 -13.01 -10.59 12.63
C THR A 96 -12.56 -9.45 11.71
N HIS A 97 -12.69 -8.19 12.14
CA HIS A 97 -12.18 -7.06 11.37
C HIS A 97 -10.66 -7.15 11.16
N ARG A 98 -9.87 -7.46 12.20
CA ARG A 98 -8.42 -7.66 12.09
C ARG A 98 -8.05 -8.75 11.08
N LYS A 99 -8.76 -9.90 11.09
CA LYS A 99 -8.57 -10.98 10.10
C LYS A 99 -8.89 -10.52 8.67
N ASN A 100 -9.99 -9.79 8.48
CA ASN A 100 -10.38 -9.28 7.17
C ASN A 100 -9.39 -8.25 6.63
N ILE A 101 -8.89 -7.36 7.49
CA ILE A 101 -7.84 -6.41 7.14
C ILE A 101 -6.57 -7.15 6.69
N ILE A 102 -6.11 -8.13 7.47
CA ILE A 102 -4.93 -8.95 7.13
C ILE A 102 -5.09 -9.58 5.74
N LYS A 103 -6.27 -10.15 5.45
CA LYS A 103 -6.58 -10.73 4.14
C LYS A 103 -6.61 -9.69 3.02
N LYS A 104 -7.28 -8.55 3.22
CA LYS A 104 -7.43 -7.49 2.21
C LYS A 104 -6.10 -6.79 1.89
N LEU A 105 -5.21 -6.69 2.87
CA LEU A 105 -3.88 -6.08 2.70
C LEU A 105 -2.80 -7.10 2.33
N ASN A 106 -3.15 -8.39 2.27
CA ASN A 106 -2.23 -9.48 1.96
C ASN A 106 -0.96 -9.48 2.84
N ILE A 107 -1.13 -9.26 4.14
CA ILE A 107 -0.04 -9.19 5.12
C ILE A 107 0.00 -10.45 5.99
N LYS A 108 1.16 -10.72 6.59
CA LYS A 108 1.40 -11.93 7.38
C LYS A 108 1.11 -11.67 8.86
N GLY A 109 -0.16 -11.80 9.23
CA GLY A 109 -0.60 -11.86 10.63
C GLY A 109 -0.61 -10.53 11.38
N ALA A 110 -0.83 -10.62 12.70
CA ALA A 110 -1.09 -9.47 13.56
C ALA A 110 0.12 -8.54 13.75
N GLY A 111 1.34 -9.06 13.76
CA GLY A 111 2.55 -8.24 13.91
C GLY A 111 2.77 -7.28 12.74
N GLN A 112 2.57 -7.75 11.50
CA GLN A 112 2.63 -6.88 10.32
C GLN A 112 1.47 -5.88 10.28
N LEU A 113 0.27 -6.30 10.71
CA LEU A 113 -0.87 -5.40 10.85
C LEU A 113 -0.53 -4.23 11.79
N GLN A 114 0.04 -4.52 12.95
CA GLN A 114 0.39 -3.51 13.94
C GLN A 114 1.48 -2.56 13.43
N LYS A 115 2.56 -3.09 12.83
CA LYS A 115 3.63 -2.28 12.22
C LYS A 115 3.09 -1.35 11.14
N LEU A 116 2.28 -1.86 10.21
CA LEU A 116 1.73 -1.09 9.11
C LEU A 116 0.76 -0.01 9.60
N SER A 117 -0.11 -0.35 10.57
CA SER A 117 -1.04 0.60 11.18
C SER A 117 -0.31 1.74 11.88
N PHE A 118 0.76 1.43 12.61
CA PHE A 118 1.58 2.43 13.28
C PHE A 118 2.27 3.37 12.28
N GLN A 119 2.89 2.82 11.24
CA GLN A 119 3.50 3.62 10.17
C GLN A 119 2.48 4.53 9.48
N TYR A 120 1.27 4.04 9.24
CA TYR A 120 0.17 4.83 8.67
C TYR A 120 -0.17 6.05 9.53
N ILE A 121 -0.28 5.88 10.86
CA ILE A 121 -0.54 7.00 11.78
C ILE A 121 0.62 8.00 11.77
N GLN A 122 1.88 7.54 11.83
CA GLN A 122 3.04 8.44 11.80
C GLN A 122 3.04 9.32 10.55
N HIS A 123 2.77 8.74 9.37
CA HIS A 123 2.70 9.52 8.14
C HIS A 123 1.52 10.50 8.09
N LYS A 124 0.42 10.22 8.79
CA LYS A 124 -0.78 11.07 8.82
C LYS A 124 -0.69 12.22 9.83
N VAL A 125 0.13 12.08 10.87
CA VAL A 125 0.34 13.11 11.91
C VAL A 125 1.36 14.17 11.46
N PHE A 126 2.27 13.82 10.55
CA PHE A 126 3.30 14.73 10.02
C PHE A 126 3.02 15.26 8.60
N ALA A 127 1.79 15.11 8.10
CA ALA A 127 1.33 15.60 6.80
C ALA A 127 0.13 16.55 6.98
#